data_AF-A0A968Q3Y2-F1
#
_entry.id   AF-A0A968Q3Y2-F1
#
_cell.length_a   1.000
_cell.length_b   1.000
_cell.length_c   1.000
_cell.angle_alpha   90.00
_cell.angle_beta   90.00
_cell.angle_gamma   90.00
#
_symmetry.space_group_name_H-M   'P 1'
#
loop_
_entity.id
_entity.type
_entity.pdbx_description
1 polymer ?
#
loop_
_entity_poly.entity_id
_entity_poly.type
_entity_poly.pdbx_seq_one_letter_code
_entity_poly.pdbx_strand_id
1 'polypeptide(L)'
;MAIASPGGVDRLGEAIRTASQIDGSTFTHEAAQVYLDRWSDLLLQQGLDYWYASELAQAQAMGHYVALNPNRAKTAQELIWLSQARQMAQQSLGTWRTSPDQLVALYKAMLLANRIPADSVYSPQAKSSVATWRTHLEALGQLQTAQLAGRINHLDTLKLAIHQAETVPLGHPRRVQAQTMVAHWQLDVERLEDRPYLAKAHELASDQTLQGLQAAIQSARAIAVNRALRSEAQSWIYIWTNQIQTIEDQPILQAAATWPRGGNCSRPLLKPSRLRLGGHSMMRPRLP
;
A
#
# COMPACT_ATOMS: atom_id res chain seq x y z
N MET A 1 13.14 36.94 8.47
CA MET A 1 13.19 35.83 7.50
C MET A 1 14.54 35.87 6.81
N ALA A 2 15.46 35.00 7.21
CA ALA A 2 16.70 34.77 6.48
C ALA A 2 16.71 33.27 6.15
N ILE A 3 16.61 32.98 4.86
CA ILE A 3 16.73 31.63 4.32
C ILE A 3 18.19 31.25 4.57
N ALA A 4 18.44 30.43 5.58
CA ALA A 4 19.76 29.86 5.84
C ALA A 4 20.16 29.05 4.60
N SER A 5 21.21 29.49 3.92
CA SER A 5 21.73 28.80 2.75
C SER A 5 22.09 27.35 3.11
N PRO A 6 21.83 26.35 2.25
CA PRO A 6 22.14 24.94 2.51
C PRO A 6 23.59 24.67 2.91
N GLY A 7 24.54 25.54 2.52
CA GLY A 7 25.94 25.44 2.93
C GLY A 7 26.26 25.94 4.34
N GLY A 8 25.30 26.47 5.10
CA GLY A 8 25.54 26.98 6.47
C GLY A 8 25.53 25.88 7.53
N VAL A 9 24.62 24.92 7.41
CA VAL A 9 24.38 23.89 8.43
C VAL A 9 25.52 22.86 8.47
N ASP A 10 25.93 22.35 7.31
CA ASP A 10 27.06 21.43 7.20
C ASP A 10 28.37 22.08 7.69
N ARG A 11 28.57 23.36 7.37
CA ARG A 11 29.73 24.14 7.85
C ARG A 11 29.71 24.33 9.38
N LEU A 12 28.54 24.50 9.98
CA LEU A 12 28.42 24.60 11.44
C LEU A 12 28.69 23.26 12.13
N GLY A 13 28.19 22.15 11.57
CA GLY A 13 28.51 20.81 12.07
C GLY A 13 30.00 20.50 12.01
N GLU A 14 30.65 20.83 10.88
CA GLU A 14 32.11 20.72 10.74
C GLU A 14 32.87 21.64 11.70
N ALA A 15 32.43 22.89 11.86
CA ALA A 15 33.04 23.82 12.80
C ALA A 15 32.98 23.33 14.24
N ILE A 16 31.85 22.76 14.67
CA ILE A 16 31.72 22.13 15.99
C ILE A 16 32.68 20.95 16.12
N ARG A 17 32.75 20.08 15.11
CA ARG A 17 33.66 18.92 15.12
C ARG A 17 35.12 19.32 15.25
N THR A 18 35.55 20.42 14.61
CA THR A 18 36.91 20.92 14.74
C THR A 18 37.13 21.58 16.10
N ALA A 19 36.22 22.43 16.56
CA ALA A 19 36.35 23.13 17.83
C ALA A 19 36.27 22.19 19.05
N SER A 20 35.52 21.08 18.96
CA SER A 20 35.43 20.09 20.03
C SER A 20 36.71 19.27 20.24
N GLN A 21 37.68 19.36 19.32
CA GLN A 21 38.98 18.68 19.41
C GLN A 21 40.04 19.53 20.10
N ILE A 22 39.75 20.80 20.41
CA ILE A 22 40.69 21.70 21.10
C ILE A 22 40.87 21.22 22.54
N ASP A 23 42.13 21.04 22.95
CA ASP A 23 42.49 20.58 24.30
C ASP A 23 41.90 21.50 25.38
N GLY A 24 41.14 20.89 26.30
CA GLY A 24 40.44 21.55 27.39
C GLY A 24 41.34 22.30 28.39
N SER A 25 42.66 22.03 28.38
CA SER A 25 43.65 22.69 29.24
C SER A 25 44.17 24.02 28.68
N THR A 26 43.77 24.40 27.47
CA THR A 26 44.28 25.59 26.78
C THR A 26 43.41 26.83 27.00
N PHE A 27 44.02 28.02 27.04
CA PHE A 27 43.27 29.30 27.05
C PHE A 27 42.35 29.45 25.83
N THR A 28 42.73 28.84 24.70
CA THR A 28 41.92 28.79 23.47
C THR A 28 40.63 27.98 23.61
N HIS A 29 40.55 27.09 24.60
CA HIS A 29 39.34 26.29 24.86
C HIS A 29 38.18 27.15 25.36
N GLU A 30 38.42 28.09 26.28
CA GLU A 30 37.37 28.95 26.83
C GLU A 30 36.75 29.84 25.74
N ALA A 31 37.60 30.42 24.89
CA ALA A 31 37.15 31.20 23.74
C ALA A 31 36.37 30.34 22.73
N ALA A 32 36.83 29.12 22.46
CA ALA A 32 36.16 28.19 21.56
C ALA A 32 34.81 27.69 22.12
N GLN A 33 34.69 27.55 23.44
CA GLN A 33 33.48 27.05 24.10
C GLN A 33 32.28 27.98 23.88
N VAL A 34 32.49 29.30 23.88
CA VAL A 34 31.43 30.28 23.58
C VAL A 34 30.87 30.06 22.17
N TYR A 35 31.73 29.80 21.19
CA TYR A 35 31.31 29.51 19.82
C TYR A 35 30.66 28.14 19.69
N LEU A 36 31.22 27.12 20.36
CA LEU A 36 30.63 25.78 20.43
C LEU A 36 29.20 25.83 20.94
N ASP A 37 28.94 26.55 22.03
CA ASP A 37 27.61 26.70 22.60
C ASP A 37 26.66 27.40 21.63
N ARG A 38 27.09 28.51 21.03
CA ARG A 38 26.26 29.26 20.06
C ARG A 38 25.92 28.44 18.81
N TRP A 39 26.90 27.77 18.20
CA TRP A 39 26.67 26.93 17.03
C TRP A 39 25.80 25.71 17.38
N SER A 40 26.01 25.14 18.57
CA SER A 40 25.19 24.04 19.07
C SER A 40 23.72 24.42 19.17
N ASP A 41 23.42 25.59 19.77
CA ASP A 41 22.06 26.07 19.93
C ASP A 41 21.37 26.33 18.57
N LEU A 42 22.11 26.85 17.58
CA LEU A 42 21.61 27.02 16.21
C LEU A 42 21.30 25.67 15.54
N LEU A 43 22.18 24.66 15.69
CA LEU A 43 21.95 23.33 15.13
C LEU A 43 20.79 22.60 15.82
N LEU A 44 20.59 22.79 17.13
CA LEU A 44 19.43 22.22 17.84
C LEU A 44 18.12 22.82 17.32
N GLN A 45 18.07 24.14 17.12
CA GLN A 45 16.91 24.80 16.54
C GLN A 45 16.62 24.28 15.12
N GLN A 46 17.65 24.23 14.27
CA GLN A 46 17.53 23.71 12.91
C GLN A 46 17.13 22.23 12.90
N GLY A 47 17.65 21.44 13.83
CA GLY A 47 17.29 20.03 14.00
C GLY A 47 15.81 19.85 14.35
N LEU A 48 15.25 20.74 15.17
CA LEU A 48 13.83 20.75 15.46
C LEU A 48 12.99 21.17 14.24
N ASP A 49 13.46 22.12 13.43
CA ASP A 49 12.81 22.49 12.16
C ASP A 49 12.77 21.30 11.19
N TYR A 50 13.87 20.57 11.04
CA TYR A 50 13.90 19.30 10.28
C TYR A 50 12.93 18.26 10.85
N TRP A 51 12.83 18.16 12.18
CA TRP A 51 11.88 17.27 12.81
C TRP A 51 10.43 17.63 12.46
N TYR A 52 10.06 18.91 12.47
CA TYR A 52 8.72 19.35 12.02
C TYR A 52 8.48 19.06 10.54
N ALA A 53 9.50 19.24 9.69
CA ALA A 53 9.47 18.89 8.28
C ALA A 53 9.41 17.37 8.00
N SER A 54 9.45 16.52 9.04
CA SER A 54 9.57 15.05 8.93
C SER A 54 10.88 14.57 8.31
N GLU A 55 11.89 15.43 8.23
CA GLU A 55 13.26 15.12 7.82
C GLU A 55 14.05 14.55 9.02
N LEU A 56 13.61 13.40 9.52
CA LEU A 56 14.06 12.85 10.80
C LEU A 56 15.53 12.40 10.79
N ALA A 57 16.08 12.06 9.62
CA ALA A 57 17.48 11.71 9.47
C ALA A 57 18.38 12.95 9.64
N GLN A 58 17.98 14.08 9.05
CA GLN A 58 18.65 15.36 9.16
C GLN A 58 18.57 15.88 10.61
N ALA A 59 17.41 15.77 11.26
CA ALA A 59 17.24 16.13 12.67
C ALA A 59 18.19 15.34 13.60
N GLN A 60 18.35 14.03 13.36
CA GLN A 60 19.31 13.20 14.10
C GLN A 60 20.74 13.61 13.82
N ALA A 61 21.09 13.89 12.56
CA ALA A 61 22.43 14.35 12.19
C ALA A 61 22.81 15.64 12.95
N MET A 62 21.89 16.60 13.07
CA MET A 62 22.11 17.81 13.88
C MET A 62 22.39 17.46 15.34
N GLY A 63 21.58 16.58 15.94
CA GLY A 63 21.83 16.10 17.29
C GLY A 63 23.20 15.43 17.44
N HIS A 64 23.65 14.64 16.47
CA HIS A 64 24.97 14.01 16.51
C HIS A 64 26.12 15.01 16.46
N TYR A 65 26.02 16.07 15.65
CA TYR A 65 27.02 17.15 15.66
C TYR A 65 27.06 17.87 17.01
N VAL A 66 25.89 18.20 17.55
CA VAL A 66 25.80 18.93 18.83
C VAL A 66 26.27 18.09 20.02
N ALA A 67 26.13 16.77 19.95
CA ALA A 67 26.59 15.86 20.99
C ALA A 67 28.11 15.92 21.23
N LEU A 68 28.88 16.47 20.28
CA LEU A 68 30.33 16.71 20.44
C LEU A 68 30.63 17.87 21.40
N ASN A 69 29.66 18.73 21.71
CA ASN A 69 29.78 19.76 22.75
C ASN A 69 29.25 19.23 24.10
N PRO A 70 30.12 19.03 25.12
CA PRO A 70 29.70 18.51 26.42
C PRO A 70 28.58 19.32 27.09
N ASN A 71 28.59 20.65 26.94
CA ASN A 71 27.59 21.55 27.55
C ASN A 71 26.18 21.36 26.97
N ARG A 72 26.06 20.77 25.78
CA ARG A 72 24.79 20.57 25.06
C ARG A 72 24.48 19.11 24.76
N ALA A 73 25.36 18.18 25.16
CA ALA A 73 25.23 16.76 24.89
C ALA A 73 23.90 16.15 25.39
N LYS A 74 23.40 16.59 26.55
CA LYS A 74 22.08 16.17 27.07
C LYS A 74 20.96 16.55 26.09
N THR A 75 20.86 17.83 25.74
CA THR A 75 19.81 18.33 24.84
C THR A 75 19.95 17.73 23.44
N ALA A 76 21.17 17.54 22.95
CA ALA A 76 21.43 16.85 21.69
C ALA A 76 20.90 15.41 21.68
N GLN A 77 21.15 14.68 22.76
CA GLN A 77 20.69 13.30 22.92
C GLN A 77 19.15 13.20 22.95
N GLU A 78 18.49 14.18 23.57
CA GLU A 78 17.02 14.27 23.60
C GLU A 78 16.42 14.52 22.21
N LEU A 79 17.05 15.37 21.38
CA LEU A 79 16.64 15.57 19.98
C LEU A 79 16.77 14.29 19.15
N ILE A 80 17.87 13.56 19.35
CA ILE A 80 18.10 12.25 18.70
C ILE A 80 16.98 11.28 19.11
N TRP A 81 16.68 11.15 20.40
CA TRP A 81 15.61 10.28 20.89
C TRP A 81 14.25 10.67 20.34
N LEU A 82 13.92 11.97 20.32
CA LEU A 82 12.66 12.48 19.77
C LEU A 82 12.50 12.10 18.29
N SER A 83 13.58 12.24 17.52
CA SER A 83 13.60 11.95 16.08
C SER A 83 13.50 10.46 15.80
N GLN A 84 14.27 9.64 16.52
CA GLN A 84 14.21 8.17 16.43
C GLN A 84 12.84 7.62 16.83
N ALA A 85 12.24 8.16 17.89
CA ALA A 85 10.91 7.76 18.33
C ALA A 85 9.87 7.99 17.21
N ARG A 86 9.89 9.16 16.56
CA ARG A 86 8.99 9.46 15.44
C ARG A 86 9.24 8.57 14.23
N GLN A 87 10.50 8.22 13.95
CA GLN A 87 10.85 7.31 12.87
C GLN A 87 10.29 5.91 13.10
N MET A 88 10.41 5.37 14.32
CA MET A 88 9.81 4.08 14.68
C MET A 88 8.28 4.11 14.53
N ALA A 89 7.63 5.19 14.97
CA ALA A 89 6.19 5.33 14.82
C ALA A 89 5.75 5.37 13.34
N GLN A 90 6.52 6.03 12.46
CA GLN A 90 6.24 6.05 11.01
C GLN A 90 6.42 4.66 10.37
N GLN A 91 7.45 3.90 10.77
CA GLN A 91 7.66 2.53 10.31
C GLN A 91 6.46 1.61 10.61
N SER A 92 5.71 1.89 11.69
CA SER A 92 4.51 1.13 12.05
C SER A 92 3.34 1.26 11.07
N LEU A 93 3.44 2.13 10.06
CA LEU A 93 2.40 2.39 9.04
C LEU A 93 2.70 1.70 7.70
N GLY A 94 3.85 1.01 7.56
CA GLY A 94 4.34 0.53 6.27
C GLY A 94 3.60 -0.66 5.66
N THR A 95 2.77 -1.38 6.43
CA THR A 95 2.07 -2.58 5.95
C THR A 95 0.56 -2.44 6.10
N TRP A 96 -0.17 -2.91 5.10
CA TRP A 96 -1.64 -2.89 5.15
C TRP A 96 -2.19 -3.96 6.10
N ARG A 97 -1.56 -5.14 6.16
CA ARG A 97 -1.88 -6.17 7.16
C ARG A 97 -1.33 -5.77 8.52
N THR A 98 -2.09 -6.08 9.57
CA THR A 98 -1.63 -5.89 10.94
C THR A 98 -0.58 -6.93 11.28
N SER A 99 0.55 -6.50 11.86
CA SER A 99 1.64 -7.38 12.27
C SER A 99 2.16 -7.04 13.69
N PRO A 100 2.83 -7.99 14.37
CA PRO A 100 3.50 -7.73 15.63
C PRO A 100 4.54 -6.61 15.55
N ASP A 101 5.23 -6.46 14.42
CA ASP A 101 6.27 -5.43 14.24
C ASP A 101 5.71 -4.01 14.35
N GLN A 102 4.47 -3.79 13.88
CA GLN A 102 3.81 -2.48 14.01
C GLN A 102 3.56 -2.12 15.48
N LEU A 103 3.15 -3.10 16.29
CA LEU A 103 2.98 -2.91 17.74
C LEU A 103 4.33 -2.60 18.39
N VAL A 104 5.34 -3.42 18.11
CA VAL A 104 6.70 -3.26 18.67
C VAL A 104 7.26 -1.88 18.32
N ALA A 105 7.10 -1.43 17.08
CA ALA A 105 7.57 -0.14 16.63
C ALA A 105 6.87 1.02 17.38
N LEU A 106 5.55 0.97 17.57
CA LEU A 106 4.82 1.97 18.35
C LEU A 106 5.22 1.97 19.83
N TYR A 107 5.38 0.80 20.44
CA TYR A 107 5.82 0.69 21.83
C TYR A 107 7.23 1.26 22.02
N LYS A 108 8.17 0.91 21.14
CA LYS A 108 9.53 1.47 21.17
C LYS A 108 9.53 2.98 20.97
N ALA A 109 8.72 3.49 20.04
CA ALA A 109 8.55 4.93 19.84
C ALA A 109 8.09 5.64 21.12
N MET A 110 7.01 5.14 21.74
CA MET A 110 6.47 5.73 22.97
C MET A 110 7.45 5.63 24.14
N LEU A 111 8.14 4.49 24.30
CA LEU A 111 9.14 4.30 25.35
C LEU A 111 10.29 5.31 25.19
N LEU A 112 10.78 5.48 23.97
CA LEU A 112 11.89 6.39 23.69
C LEU A 112 11.49 7.86 23.87
N ALA A 113 10.29 8.25 23.43
CA ALA A 113 9.79 9.61 23.67
C ALA A 113 9.51 9.89 25.16
N ASN A 114 9.00 8.92 25.92
CA ASN A 114 8.79 9.06 27.37
C ASN A 114 10.09 9.13 28.17
N ARG A 115 11.24 8.78 27.57
CA ARG A 115 12.56 8.95 28.17
C ARG A 115 12.96 10.43 28.27
N ILE A 116 12.35 11.30 27.45
CA ILE A 116 12.64 12.73 27.44
C ILE A 116 12.12 13.35 28.75
N PRO A 117 12.99 13.98 29.56
CA PRO A 117 12.61 14.57 30.84
C PRO A 117 11.53 15.66 30.72
N ALA A 118 10.78 15.90 31.80
CA ALA A 118 9.73 16.92 31.83
C ALA A 118 10.28 18.36 31.75
N ASP A 119 11.52 18.58 32.18
CA ASP A 119 12.28 19.84 32.10
C ASP A 119 12.95 20.06 30.73
N SER A 120 12.91 19.07 29.83
CA SER A 120 13.48 19.19 28.47
C SER A 120 12.67 20.17 27.61
N VAL A 121 13.38 20.92 26.77
CA VAL A 121 12.80 21.76 25.71
C VAL A 121 11.96 20.97 24.69
N TYR A 122 12.20 19.67 24.57
CA TYR A 122 11.47 18.76 23.65
C TYR A 122 10.29 18.04 24.30
N SER A 123 10.03 18.28 25.60
CA SER A 123 8.93 17.66 26.34
C SER A 123 7.56 17.87 25.68
N PRO A 124 7.20 19.07 25.16
CA PRO A 124 5.92 19.28 24.48
C PRO A 124 5.73 18.38 23.25
N GLN A 125 6.75 18.26 22.41
CA GLN A 125 6.74 17.44 21.20
C GLN A 125 6.69 15.96 21.56
N ALA A 126 7.44 15.53 22.58
CA ALA A 126 7.43 14.15 23.06
C ALA A 126 6.03 13.75 23.58
N LYS A 127 5.44 14.57 24.46
CA LYS A 127 4.10 14.31 25.03
C LYS A 127 3.01 14.29 23.96
N SER A 128 3.04 15.26 23.04
CA SER A 128 2.10 15.32 21.92
C SER A 128 2.23 14.09 21.02
N SER A 129 3.46 13.70 20.67
CA SER A 129 3.72 12.52 19.83
C SER A 129 3.23 11.23 20.50
N VAL A 130 3.52 11.06 21.79
CA VAL A 130 3.04 9.89 22.56
C VAL A 130 1.52 9.83 22.60
N ALA A 131 0.84 10.97 22.79
CA ALA A 131 -0.63 11.01 22.76
C ALA A 131 -1.17 10.55 21.39
N THR A 132 -0.59 11.03 20.29
CA THR A 132 -0.94 10.57 18.94
C THR A 132 -0.65 9.09 18.71
N TRP A 133 0.50 8.57 19.16
CA TRP A 133 0.84 7.16 18.96
C TRP A 133 -0.02 6.21 19.80
N ARG A 134 -0.57 6.67 20.93
CA ARG A 134 -1.58 5.90 21.68
C ARG A 134 -2.86 5.71 20.85
N THR A 135 -3.35 6.73 20.18
CA THR A 135 -4.52 6.56 19.29
C THR A 135 -4.21 5.62 18.12
N HIS A 136 -2.97 5.64 17.61
CA HIS A 136 -2.54 4.69 16.58
C HIS A 136 -2.52 3.25 17.10
N LEU A 137 -2.16 3.04 18.37
CA LEU A 137 -2.14 1.73 19.00
C LEU A 137 -3.57 1.20 19.22
N GLU A 138 -4.49 2.05 19.66
CA GLU A 138 -5.91 1.71 19.82
C GLU A 138 -6.53 1.27 18.48
N ALA A 139 -6.35 2.08 17.43
CA ALA A 139 -6.81 1.73 16.09
C ALA A 139 -6.14 0.46 15.54
N LEU A 140 -4.85 0.22 15.87
CA LEU A 140 -4.18 -1.02 15.47
C LEU A 140 -4.81 -2.24 16.16
N GLY A 141 -5.19 -2.13 17.43
CA GLY A 141 -5.93 -3.18 18.14
C GLY A 141 -7.25 -3.50 17.45
N GLN A 142 -8.02 -2.48 17.06
CA GLN A 142 -9.27 -2.66 16.30
C GLN A 142 -9.03 -3.32 14.94
N LEU A 143 -7.98 -2.92 14.22
CA LEU A 143 -7.64 -3.53 12.94
C LEU A 143 -7.15 -4.98 13.10
N GLN A 144 -6.53 -5.33 14.22
CA GLN A 144 -6.14 -6.70 14.52
C GLN A 144 -7.36 -7.60 14.73
N THR A 145 -8.38 -7.14 15.46
CA THR A 145 -9.63 -7.90 15.61
C THR A 145 -10.34 -8.06 14.27
N ALA A 146 -10.38 -6.99 13.47
CA ALA A 146 -10.92 -7.03 12.12
C ALA A 146 -10.16 -8.04 11.26
N GLN A 147 -8.82 -8.07 11.36
CA GLN A 147 -7.99 -9.02 10.63
C GLN A 147 -8.27 -10.47 11.02
N LEU A 148 -8.49 -10.76 12.29
CA LEU A 148 -8.83 -12.10 12.75
C LEU A 148 -10.19 -12.56 12.17
N ALA A 149 -11.19 -11.68 12.19
CA ALA A 149 -12.49 -11.96 11.57
C ALA A 149 -12.35 -12.17 10.05
N GLY A 150 -11.61 -11.31 9.35
CA GLY A 150 -11.47 -11.39 7.90
C GLY A 150 -10.62 -12.56 7.40
N ARG A 151 -9.84 -13.21 8.28
CA ARG A 151 -9.16 -14.48 7.97
C ARG A 151 -10.14 -15.65 7.92
N ILE A 152 -11.26 -15.55 8.64
CA ILE A 152 -12.33 -16.52 8.55
C ILE A 152 -13.07 -16.19 7.25
N ASN A 153 -12.83 -16.99 6.21
CA ASN A 153 -13.38 -16.77 4.87
C ASN A 153 -14.86 -17.18 4.78
N HIS A 154 -15.70 -16.50 5.54
CA HIS A 154 -17.15 -16.69 5.63
C HIS A 154 -17.84 -15.32 5.50
N LEU A 155 -19.04 -15.28 4.91
CA LEU A 155 -19.72 -14.01 4.58
C LEU A 155 -19.92 -13.12 5.81
N ASP A 156 -20.41 -13.68 6.91
CA ASP A 156 -20.70 -12.90 8.12
C ASP A 156 -19.44 -12.38 8.80
N THR A 157 -18.35 -13.16 8.80
CA THR A 157 -17.09 -12.76 9.43
C THR A 157 -16.34 -11.73 8.60
N LEU A 158 -16.43 -11.81 7.26
CA LEU A 158 -15.91 -10.78 6.36
C LEU A 158 -16.69 -9.46 6.51
N LYS A 159 -18.02 -9.52 6.58
CA LYS A 159 -18.86 -8.33 6.85
C LYS A 159 -18.54 -7.69 8.20
N LEU A 160 -18.33 -8.51 9.24
CA LEU A 160 -17.88 -8.04 10.54
C LEU A 160 -16.49 -7.38 10.46
N ALA A 161 -15.54 -7.99 9.74
CA ALA A 161 -14.21 -7.44 9.54
C ALA A 161 -14.25 -6.07 8.85
N ILE A 162 -15.04 -5.95 7.77
CA ILE A 162 -15.28 -4.70 7.04
C ILE A 162 -15.83 -3.63 8.01
N HIS A 163 -16.92 -3.93 8.70
CA HIS A 163 -17.55 -2.99 9.64
C HIS A 163 -16.55 -2.51 10.71
N GLN A 164 -15.78 -3.43 11.31
CA GLN A 164 -14.77 -3.06 12.31
C GLN A 164 -13.70 -2.14 11.74
N ALA A 165 -13.15 -2.44 10.56
CA ALA A 165 -12.15 -1.59 9.93
C ALA A 165 -12.71 -0.23 9.49
N GLU A 166 -13.98 -0.16 9.09
CA GLU A 166 -14.64 1.09 8.70
C GLU A 166 -14.77 2.08 9.85
N THR A 167 -14.81 1.60 11.11
CA THR A 167 -14.87 2.46 12.30
C THR A 167 -13.64 3.36 12.49
N VAL A 168 -12.51 3.04 11.83
CA VAL A 168 -11.31 3.89 11.87
C VAL A 168 -11.64 5.25 11.23
N PRO A 169 -11.60 6.36 12.00
CA PRO A 169 -12.08 7.65 11.53
C PRO A 169 -11.35 8.19 10.31
N LEU A 170 -12.05 9.04 9.55
CA LEU A 170 -11.41 9.86 8.51
C LEU A 170 -10.34 10.76 9.14
N GLY A 171 -9.22 10.95 8.44
CA GLY A 171 -8.07 11.70 8.94
C GLY A 171 -7.19 10.95 9.95
N HIS A 172 -7.62 9.79 10.45
CA HIS A 172 -6.75 8.97 11.31
C HIS A 172 -5.56 8.43 10.49
N PRO A 173 -4.32 8.44 11.02
CA PRO A 173 -3.16 7.99 10.24
C PRO A 173 -3.19 6.53 9.77
N ARG A 174 -3.97 5.67 10.43
CA ARG A 174 -4.24 4.29 10.00
C ARG A 174 -5.43 4.14 9.03
N ARG A 175 -6.03 5.23 8.56
CA ARG A 175 -7.22 5.16 7.67
C ARG A 175 -6.90 4.45 6.36
N VAL A 176 -5.75 4.71 5.75
CA VAL A 176 -5.32 4.05 4.51
C VAL A 176 -5.17 2.54 4.71
N GLN A 177 -4.60 2.14 5.85
CA GLN A 177 -4.49 0.72 6.24
C GLN A 177 -5.88 0.08 6.32
N ALA A 178 -6.79 0.70 7.06
CA ALA A 178 -8.16 0.23 7.22
C ALA A 178 -8.91 0.09 5.88
N GLN A 179 -8.84 1.11 5.02
CA GLN A 179 -9.48 1.10 3.70
C GLN A 179 -8.93 0.00 2.79
N THR A 180 -7.62 -0.26 2.87
CA THR A 180 -7.00 -1.34 2.09
C THR A 180 -7.54 -2.70 2.54
N MET A 181 -7.69 -2.91 3.85
CA MET A 181 -8.28 -4.13 4.40
C MET A 181 -9.75 -4.28 4.00
N VAL A 182 -10.53 -3.20 4.07
CA VAL A 182 -11.93 -3.16 3.63
C VAL A 182 -12.06 -3.55 2.16
N ALA A 183 -11.30 -2.92 1.28
CA ALA A 183 -11.34 -3.22 -0.15
C ALA A 183 -10.96 -4.69 -0.44
N HIS A 184 -9.99 -5.23 0.29
CA HIS A 184 -9.60 -6.62 0.17
C HIS A 184 -10.74 -7.58 0.53
N TRP A 185 -11.38 -7.38 1.69
CA TRP A 185 -12.48 -8.25 2.13
C TRP A 185 -13.76 -8.05 1.34
N GLN A 186 -14.01 -6.85 0.82
CA GLN A 186 -15.11 -6.62 -0.11
C GLN A 186 -14.98 -7.56 -1.30
N LEU A 187 -13.80 -7.63 -1.94
CA LEU A 187 -13.55 -8.57 -3.05
C LEU A 187 -13.77 -10.04 -2.64
N ASP A 188 -13.42 -10.42 -1.41
CA ASP A 188 -13.65 -11.79 -0.93
C ASP A 188 -15.14 -12.09 -0.73
N VAL A 189 -15.91 -11.12 -0.21
CA VAL A 189 -17.37 -11.20 -0.15
C VAL A 189 -17.95 -11.39 -1.55
N GLU A 190 -17.51 -10.58 -2.52
CA GLU A 190 -18.00 -10.69 -3.90
C GLU A 190 -17.74 -12.08 -4.48
N ARG A 191 -16.54 -12.62 -4.26
CA ARG A 191 -16.19 -13.98 -4.73
C ARG A 191 -17.07 -15.03 -4.11
N LEU A 192 -17.37 -14.94 -2.80
CA LEU A 192 -18.22 -15.92 -2.13
C LEU A 192 -19.66 -15.85 -2.62
N GLU A 193 -20.19 -14.64 -2.82
CA GLU A 193 -21.55 -14.42 -3.34
C GLU A 193 -21.68 -14.86 -4.80
N ASP A 194 -20.64 -14.66 -5.61
CA ASP A 194 -20.70 -14.90 -7.05
C ASP A 194 -20.32 -16.33 -7.45
N ARG A 195 -19.54 -17.04 -6.61
CA ARG A 195 -19.08 -18.42 -6.86
C ARG A 195 -20.20 -19.40 -7.23
N PRO A 196 -21.40 -19.38 -6.58
CA PRO A 196 -22.50 -20.27 -6.97
C PRO A 196 -22.95 -20.10 -8.43
N TYR A 197 -22.91 -18.88 -8.99
CA TYR A 197 -23.28 -18.65 -10.39
C TYR A 197 -22.28 -19.27 -11.36
N LEU A 198 -20.98 -19.17 -11.08
CA LEU A 198 -19.96 -19.87 -11.87
C LEU A 198 -20.06 -21.38 -11.70
N ALA A 199 -20.22 -21.89 -10.48
CA ALA A 199 -20.38 -23.31 -10.24
C ALA A 199 -21.59 -23.88 -11.01
N LYS A 200 -22.72 -23.16 -10.99
CA LYS A 200 -23.90 -23.55 -11.76
C LYS A 200 -23.67 -23.47 -13.27
N ALA A 201 -22.96 -22.45 -13.72
CA ALA A 201 -22.60 -22.33 -15.14
C ALA A 201 -21.75 -23.51 -15.61
N HIS A 202 -20.78 -23.93 -14.81
CA HIS A 202 -19.96 -25.11 -15.09
C HIS A 202 -20.77 -26.41 -15.12
N GLU A 203 -21.68 -26.61 -14.16
CA GLU A 203 -22.59 -27.76 -14.15
C GLU A 203 -23.45 -27.80 -15.42
N LEU A 204 -24.02 -26.67 -15.84
CA LEU A 204 -24.84 -26.59 -17.05
C LEU A 204 -24.05 -26.88 -18.34
N ALA A 205 -22.75 -26.56 -18.34
CA ALA A 205 -21.87 -26.80 -19.47
C ALA A 205 -21.28 -28.22 -19.51
N SER A 206 -21.51 -29.07 -18.50
CA SER A 206 -20.81 -30.37 -18.36
C SER A 206 -21.01 -31.28 -19.56
N ASP A 207 -22.23 -31.32 -20.07
CA ASP A 207 -22.64 -32.25 -21.13
C ASP A 207 -22.34 -31.70 -22.53
N GLN A 208 -21.80 -30.47 -22.61
CA GLN A 208 -21.40 -29.79 -23.85
C GLN A 208 -22.51 -29.70 -24.92
N THR A 209 -23.77 -29.78 -24.49
CA THR A 209 -24.92 -29.61 -25.38
C THR A 209 -25.15 -28.14 -25.69
N LEU A 210 -25.73 -27.84 -26.86
CA LEU A 210 -26.02 -26.46 -27.25
C LEU A 210 -26.89 -25.74 -26.21
N GLN A 211 -27.91 -26.42 -25.67
CA GLN A 211 -28.77 -25.89 -24.61
C GLN A 211 -27.99 -25.67 -23.30
N GLY A 212 -27.15 -26.63 -22.89
CA GLY A 212 -26.34 -26.53 -21.67
C GLY A 212 -25.33 -25.38 -21.73
N LEU A 213 -24.62 -25.23 -22.85
CA LEU A 213 -23.68 -24.14 -23.08
C LEU A 213 -24.36 -22.76 -23.09
N GLN A 214 -25.54 -22.65 -23.71
CA GLN A 214 -26.32 -21.41 -23.66
C GLN A 214 -26.76 -21.08 -22.23
N ALA A 215 -27.26 -22.06 -21.47
CA ALA A 215 -27.65 -21.88 -20.08
C ALA A 215 -26.45 -21.50 -19.19
N ALA A 216 -25.28 -22.11 -19.42
CA ALA A 216 -24.04 -21.79 -18.74
C ALA A 216 -23.62 -20.33 -18.97
N ILE A 217 -23.66 -19.86 -20.21
CA ILE A 217 -23.39 -18.46 -20.55
C ILE A 217 -24.34 -17.51 -19.80
N GLN A 218 -25.63 -17.84 -19.71
CA GLN A 218 -26.58 -17.00 -18.98
C GLN A 218 -26.29 -16.98 -17.48
N SER A 219 -25.94 -18.13 -16.88
CA SER A 219 -25.56 -18.21 -15.46
C SER A 219 -24.30 -17.39 -15.18
N ALA A 220 -23.27 -17.48 -16.02
CA ALA A 220 -22.05 -16.68 -15.86
C ALA A 220 -22.27 -15.17 -16.10
N ARG A 221 -23.23 -14.79 -16.96
CA ARG A 221 -23.62 -13.39 -17.17
C ARG A 221 -24.35 -12.76 -15.99
N ALA A 222 -24.87 -13.55 -15.06
CA ALA A 222 -25.47 -13.03 -13.83
C ALA A 222 -24.43 -12.29 -12.95
N ILE A 223 -23.14 -12.56 -13.14
CA ILE A 223 -22.06 -11.86 -12.44
C ILE A 223 -21.86 -10.48 -13.06
N ALA A 224 -22.09 -9.44 -12.27
CA ALA A 224 -22.04 -8.06 -12.71
C ALA A 224 -20.63 -7.60 -13.12
N VAL A 225 -20.56 -6.60 -14.01
CA VAL A 225 -19.32 -6.18 -14.70
C VAL A 225 -18.21 -5.68 -13.76
N ASN A 226 -18.58 -5.14 -12.62
CA ASN A 226 -17.69 -4.55 -11.63
C ASN A 226 -17.32 -5.50 -10.47
N ARG A 227 -17.66 -6.79 -10.58
CA ARG A 227 -17.45 -7.79 -9.51
C ARG A 227 -16.13 -8.54 -9.65
N ALA A 228 -15.61 -9.02 -8.53
CA ALA A 228 -14.35 -9.75 -8.45
C ALA A 228 -14.23 -10.95 -9.41
N LEU A 229 -15.31 -11.72 -9.65
CA LEU A 229 -15.30 -12.90 -10.53
C LEU A 229 -15.65 -12.58 -12.00
N ARG A 230 -15.82 -11.31 -12.36
CA ARG A 230 -16.28 -10.96 -13.71
C ARG A 230 -15.31 -11.38 -14.82
N SER A 231 -14.01 -11.20 -14.60
CA SER A 231 -12.97 -11.54 -15.58
C SER A 231 -12.94 -13.04 -15.87
N GLU A 232 -13.07 -13.85 -14.82
CA GLU A 232 -13.20 -15.30 -14.92
C GLU A 232 -14.48 -15.70 -15.66
N ALA A 233 -15.62 -15.12 -15.27
CA ALA A 233 -16.89 -15.32 -15.97
C ALA A 233 -16.82 -14.98 -17.46
N GLN A 234 -16.13 -13.89 -17.82
CA GLN A 234 -15.96 -13.50 -19.21
C GLN A 234 -15.13 -14.51 -20.01
N SER A 235 -14.11 -15.09 -19.38
CA SER A 235 -13.26 -16.12 -20.00
C SER A 235 -14.07 -17.37 -20.31
N TRP A 236 -14.91 -17.82 -19.37
CA TRP A 236 -15.81 -18.95 -19.58
C TRP A 236 -16.88 -18.69 -20.63
N ILE A 237 -17.49 -17.50 -20.60
CA ILE A 237 -18.46 -17.09 -21.64
C ILE A 237 -17.82 -17.16 -23.02
N TYR A 238 -16.59 -16.69 -23.18
CA TYR A 238 -15.86 -16.77 -24.44
C TYR A 238 -15.64 -18.22 -24.89
N ILE A 239 -15.18 -19.09 -23.99
CA ILE A 239 -14.94 -20.52 -24.27
C ILE A 239 -16.22 -21.21 -24.74
N TRP A 240 -17.32 -21.08 -23.99
CA TRP A 240 -18.59 -21.73 -24.35
C TRP A 240 -19.20 -21.15 -25.63
N THR A 241 -19.01 -19.85 -25.90
CA THR A 241 -19.46 -19.24 -27.15
C THR A 241 -18.77 -19.87 -28.36
N ASN A 242 -17.45 -20.12 -28.28
CA ASN A 242 -16.70 -20.77 -29.34
C ASN A 242 -17.10 -22.24 -29.53
N GLN A 243 -17.42 -22.95 -28.44
CA GLN A 243 -17.92 -24.32 -28.50
C GLN A 243 -19.27 -24.40 -29.21
N ILE A 244 -20.20 -23.49 -28.91
CA ILE A 244 -21.49 -23.39 -29.62
C ILE A 244 -21.26 -23.17 -31.11
N GLN A 245 -20.41 -22.20 -31.49
CA GLN A 245 -20.09 -21.94 -32.90
C GLN A 245 -19.53 -23.18 -33.59
N THR A 246 -18.65 -23.92 -32.91
CA THR A 246 -18.08 -25.16 -33.46
C THR A 246 -19.17 -26.20 -33.72
N ILE A 247 -20.09 -26.41 -32.77
CA ILE A 247 -21.21 -27.36 -32.90
C ILE A 247 -22.15 -26.94 -34.04
N GLU A 248 -22.44 -25.64 -34.16
CA GLU A 248 -23.33 -25.09 -35.19
C GLU A 248 -22.71 -25.13 -36.60
N ASP A 249 -21.41 -24.89 -36.72
CA ASP A 249 -20.71 -24.81 -38.01
C ASP A 249 -20.30 -26.19 -38.55
N GLN A 250 -20.07 -27.18 -37.68
CA GLN A 250 -19.64 -28.53 -38.05
C GLN A 250 -20.53 -29.21 -39.10
N PRO A 251 -21.88 -29.21 -39.01
CA PRO A 251 -22.72 -29.80 -40.05
C PRO A 251 -22.65 -29.04 -41.38
N ILE A 252 -22.45 -27.72 -41.37
CA ILE A 252 -22.30 -26.90 -42.58
C ILE A 252 -21.00 -27.28 -43.30
N LEU A 253 -19.91 -27.43 -42.54
CA LEU A 253 -18.61 -27.82 -43.06
C LEU A 253 -18.63 -29.26 -43.60
N GLN A 254 -19.29 -30.19 -42.90
CA GLN A 254 -19.47 -31.57 -43.37
C GLN A 254 -20.32 -31.63 -44.64
N ALA A 255 -21.42 -30.87 -44.69
CA ALA A 255 -22.27 -30.77 -45.86
C ALA A 255 -21.53 -30.17 -47.05
N ALA A 256 -20.58 -29.25 -46.86
CA ALA A 256 -19.73 -28.72 -47.94
C ALA A 256 -18.66 -29.72 -48.41
N ALA A 257 -18.16 -30.58 -47.52
CA ALA A 257 -17.10 -31.54 -47.82
C ALA A 257 -17.57 -32.73 -48.68
N THR A 258 -18.87 -33.07 -48.63
CA THR A 258 -19.48 -34.14 -49.44
C THR A 258 -19.82 -33.69 -50.87
N TRP A 259 -19.56 -32.42 -51.23
CA TRP A 259 -19.78 -31.95 -52.59
C TRP A 259 -18.70 -32.54 -53.50
N PRO A 260 -19.09 -33.14 -54.64
CA PRO A 260 -18.13 -33.61 -55.63
C PRO A 260 -17.22 -32.46 -56.08
N ARG A 261 -15.89 -32.64 -56.02
CA ARG A 261 -14.92 -31.66 -56.53
C ARG A 261 -14.96 -31.46 -58.06
N GLY A 262 -15.90 -32.12 -58.75
CA GLY A 262 -16.16 -31.97 -60.18
C GLY A 262 -17.60 -31.56 -60.41
N GLY A 263 -17.90 -30.27 -60.38
CA GLY A 263 -19.26 -29.78 -60.55
C GLY A 263 -19.33 -28.27 -60.70
N ASN A 264 -18.74 -27.76 -61.79
CA ASN A 264 -18.98 -26.45 -62.41
C ASN A 264 -19.32 -25.28 -61.45
N CYS A 265 -18.29 -24.55 -61.01
CA CYS A 265 -18.42 -23.28 -60.29
C CYS A 265 -19.01 -22.19 -61.20
N SER A 266 -20.32 -22.20 -61.46
CA SER A 266 -20.97 -21.18 -62.27
C SER A 266 -22.49 -21.13 -62.03
N ARG A 267 -22.95 -20.62 -60.86
CA ARG A 267 -24.09 -19.67 -60.72
C ARG A 267 -24.47 -19.38 -59.26
N PRO A 268 -25.18 -18.28 -58.99
CA PRO A 268 -24.72 -17.22 -58.10
C PRO A 268 -25.00 -17.53 -56.62
N LEU A 269 -24.07 -17.08 -55.79
CA LEU A 269 -24.18 -17.02 -54.33
C LEU A 269 -25.53 -16.42 -53.92
N LEU A 270 -26.42 -17.27 -53.40
CA LEU A 270 -27.55 -16.83 -52.60
C LEU A 270 -27.00 -16.21 -51.31
N LYS A 271 -27.11 -14.87 -51.24
CA LYS A 271 -27.04 -13.96 -50.09
C LYS A 271 -26.22 -14.41 -48.86
N PRO A 272 -25.12 -13.70 -48.51
CA PRO A 272 -24.42 -13.92 -47.25
C PRO A 272 -25.28 -13.37 -46.10
N SER A 273 -26.01 -14.23 -45.40
CA SER A 273 -26.58 -13.89 -44.11
C SER A 273 -25.47 -13.91 -43.06
N ARG A 274 -24.81 -12.76 -42.90
CA ARG A 274 -24.01 -12.33 -41.75
C ARG A 274 -23.08 -13.39 -41.13
N LEU A 275 -22.00 -13.71 -41.83
CA LEU A 275 -20.73 -14.03 -41.18
C LEU A 275 -20.24 -12.78 -40.44
N ARG A 276 -20.53 -12.67 -39.14
CA ARG A 276 -19.89 -11.67 -38.28
C ARG A 276 -18.52 -12.21 -37.90
N LEU A 277 -17.56 -12.09 -38.83
CA LEU A 277 -16.14 -12.21 -38.54
C LEU A 277 -15.76 -11.04 -37.60
N GLY A 278 -15.85 -11.28 -36.30
CA GLY A 278 -15.27 -10.42 -35.27
C GLY A 278 -13.74 -10.47 -35.40
N GLY A 279 -13.14 -9.30 -35.62
CA GLY A 279 -11.73 -9.14 -35.95
C GLY A 279 -10.78 -9.81 -34.95
N HIS A 280 -9.96 -10.72 -35.47
CA HIS A 280 -8.71 -11.12 -34.86
C HIS A 280 -7.65 -10.06 -35.19
N SER A 281 -7.43 -9.11 -34.28
CA SER A 281 -6.23 -8.28 -34.29
C SER A 281 -5.11 -9.07 -33.61
N MET A 282 -4.39 -9.90 -34.37
CA MET A 282 -3.08 -10.38 -33.93
C MET A 282 -2.07 -9.24 -34.02
N MET A 283 -1.81 -8.56 -32.90
CA MET A 283 -0.56 -7.84 -32.73
C MET A 283 0.58 -8.84 -32.70
N ARG A 284 1.48 -8.77 -33.69
CA ARG A 284 2.84 -9.30 -33.56
C ARG A 284 3.77 -8.15 -33.14
N PRO A 285 4.70 -8.37 -32.19
CA PRO A 285 5.73 -7.39 -31.89
C PRO A 285 6.76 -7.35 -33.03
N ARG A 286 7.12 -6.15 -33.47
CA ARG A 286 8.33 -5.87 -34.26
C ARG A 286 9.42 -5.42 -33.30
N LEU A 287 10.53 -6.16 -33.31
CA LEU A 287 11.90 -5.70 -33.04
C LEU A 287 12.80 -6.52 -33.97
N PRO A 288 14.01 -6.06 -34.33
CA PRO A 288 14.75 -4.91 -33.78
C PRO A 288 14.44 -3.57 -34.45
#